data_AF-A0A194RA58-F1
#
_entry.id   AF-A0A194RA58-F1
#
_cell.length_a   1.000
_cell.length_b   1.000
_cell.length_c   1.000
_cell.angle_alpha   90.00
_cell.angle_beta   90.00
_cell.angle_gamma   90.00
#
_symmetry.space_group_name_H-M   'P 1'
#
loop_
_entity.id
_entity.type
_entity.pdbx_description
1 polymer ?
#
loop_
_entity_poly.entity_id
_entity_poly.type
_entity_poly.pdbx_seq_one_letter_code
_entity_poly.pdbx_strand_id
1 'polypeptide(L)'
;MSSRPRSGDTFIIPVSRCRVPECDGTNASAEIPPWWPKNVDSKCFRPVVDVSSFGTLNNTCSNATFEETLEECHEWIYENHNSIVAALNLGCQSWKSTLVGSVHNAGMIASVMISGWIADK
;
A
#
# COMPACT_ATOMS: atom_id res chain seq x y z
N MET A 1 21.19 2.34 6.39
CA MET A 1 21.51 1.57 5.17
C MET A 1 20.21 1.30 4.43
N SER A 2 19.99 2.04 3.35
CA SER A 2 18.81 1.92 2.48
C SER A 2 19.19 1.00 1.32
N SER A 3 18.67 -0.22 1.32
CA SER A 3 18.93 -1.22 0.28
C SER A 3 18.04 -0.91 -0.92
N ARG A 4 18.54 -0.14 -1.90
CA ARG A 4 17.93 -0.09 -3.25
C ARG A 4 18.27 -1.39 -3.99
N PRO A 5 17.30 -2.16 -4.50
CA PRO A 5 17.60 -3.24 -5.44
C PRO A 5 17.84 -2.66 -6.83
N ARG A 6 18.84 -3.23 -7.51
CA ARG A 6 19.33 -2.86 -8.83
C ARG A 6 18.44 -3.47 -9.92
N SER A 7 18.24 -2.70 -10.98
CA SER A 7 17.61 -3.04 -12.26
C SER A 7 17.99 -4.44 -12.77
N GLY A 8 17.01 -5.35 -12.83
CA GLY A 8 17.13 -6.68 -13.42
C GLY A 8 16.28 -7.70 -12.65
N ASP A 9 15.11 -8.03 -13.19
CA ASP A 9 14.25 -9.15 -12.79
C ASP A 9 13.74 -9.19 -11.34
N THR A 10 13.15 -8.09 -10.88
CA THR A 10 12.29 -8.11 -9.68
C THR A 10 11.09 -7.22 -9.94
N PHE A 11 9.88 -7.74 -9.74
CA PHE A 11 8.65 -6.97 -9.69
C PHE A 11 8.86 -5.76 -8.75
N ILE A 12 9.12 -4.58 -9.32
CA ILE A 12 9.42 -3.36 -8.55
C ILE A 12 8.13 -2.98 -7.83
N ILE A 13 8.09 -3.26 -6.53
CA ILE A 13 7.01 -2.75 -5.68
C ILE A 13 7.19 -1.24 -5.65
N PRO A 14 6.24 -0.46 -6.17
CA PRO A 14 6.36 1.00 -6.16
C PRO A 14 6.48 1.48 -4.72
N VAL A 15 7.35 2.47 -4.50
CA VAL A 15 7.43 3.16 -3.21
C VAL A 15 6.05 3.73 -2.93
N SER A 16 5.50 3.30 -1.80
CA SER A 16 4.15 3.61 -1.37
C SER A 16 4.17 3.80 0.13
N ARG A 17 3.39 4.79 0.59
CA ARG A 17 3.15 5.03 2.01
C ARG A 17 1.67 5.21 2.25
N CYS A 18 1.26 5.04 3.50
CA CYS A 18 -0.10 5.27 3.90
C CYS A 18 -0.46 6.76 3.81
N ARG A 19 -1.68 7.01 3.35
CA ARG A 19 -2.28 8.34 3.33
C ARG A 19 -2.83 8.70 4.71
N VAL A 20 -2.46 9.87 5.20
CA VAL A 20 -2.97 10.43 6.45
C VAL A 20 -3.78 11.68 6.11
N PRO A 21 -5.10 11.60 5.96
CA PRO A 21 -5.91 12.70 5.41
C PRO A 21 -5.81 14.00 6.20
N GLU A 22 -5.50 13.92 7.49
CA GLU A 22 -5.31 15.07 8.38
C GLU A 22 -4.00 15.84 8.09
N CYS A 23 -3.00 15.14 7.53
CA CYS A 23 -1.65 15.68 7.28
C CYS A 23 -1.33 15.84 5.79
N ASP A 24 -1.90 14.96 4.97
CA ASP A 24 -1.66 14.90 3.54
C ASP A 24 -2.62 15.83 2.81
N GLY A 25 -2.10 16.99 2.41
CA GLY A 25 -2.78 17.91 1.52
C GLY A 25 -2.88 17.39 0.08
N THR A 26 -3.24 18.29 -0.84
CA THR A 26 -3.48 17.97 -2.26
C THR A 26 -2.24 17.50 -3.02
N ASN A 27 -1.02 17.77 -2.53
CA ASN A 27 0.25 17.41 -3.16
C ASN A 27 1.09 16.48 -2.26
N ALA A 28 0.49 15.42 -1.75
CA ALA A 28 1.18 14.45 -0.93
C ALA A 28 2.18 13.61 -1.75
N SER A 29 3.45 13.58 -1.34
CA SER A 29 4.49 12.73 -1.95
C SER A 29 4.50 11.34 -1.32
N ALA A 30 4.93 10.31 -2.05
CA ALA A 30 5.09 8.95 -1.51
C ALA A 30 6.31 8.78 -0.59
N GLU A 31 7.20 9.78 -0.53
CA GLU A 31 8.33 9.80 0.40
C GLU A 31 7.87 9.97 1.85
N ILE A 32 8.63 9.39 2.79
CA ILE A 32 8.33 9.46 4.22
C ILE A 32 8.56 10.91 4.69
N PRO A 33 7.50 11.60 5.15
CA PRO A 33 7.63 12.98 5.59
C PRO A 33 8.34 13.07 6.95
N PRO A 34 8.93 14.23 7.28
CA PRO A 34 9.69 14.41 8.53
C PRO A 34 8.84 14.27 9.80
N TRP A 35 7.52 14.45 9.69
CA TRP A 35 6.58 14.26 10.79
C TRP A 35 6.27 12.79 11.08
N TRP A 36 6.61 11.87 10.18
CA TRP A 36 6.27 10.45 10.34
C TRP A 36 7.01 9.81 11.53
N PRO A 37 6.34 9.02 12.39
CA PRO A 37 6.99 8.32 13.49
C PRO A 37 7.95 7.24 12.99
N LYS A 38 9.22 7.29 13.45
CA LYS A 38 10.28 6.37 13.00
C LYS A 38 10.04 4.90 13.37
N ASN A 39 9.19 4.64 14.35
CA ASN A 39 8.89 3.30 14.86
C ASN A 39 7.65 2.67 14.19
N VAL A 40 7.10 3.30 13.14
CA VAL A 40 5.87 2.83 12.50
C VAL A 40 6.14 2.49 11.05
N ASP A 41 5.69 1.31 10.65
CA ASP A 41 5.76 0.85 9.28
C ASP A 41 4.83 1.68 8.39
N SER A 42 5.41 2.67 7.69
CA SER A 42 4.69 3.63 6.83
C SER A 42 3.88 3.00 5.71
N LYS A 43 4.07 1.71 5.44
CA LYS A 43 3.33 0.96 4.41
C LYS A 43 2.02 0.37 4.91
N CYS A 44 1.96 -0.10 6.14
CA CYS A 44 0.84 -0.91 6.62
C CYS A 44 0.03 -0.23 7.70
N PHE A 45 0.68 0.65 8.45
CA PHE A 45 0.07 1.30 9.59
C PHE A 45 0.17 2.80 9.42
N ARG A 46 -0.88 3.49 9.83
CA ARG A 46 -0.86 4.94 10.02
C ARG A 46 -0.98 5.26 11.50
N PRO A 47 -0.27 6.28 11.99
CA PRO A 47 -0.52 6.80 13.31
C PRO A 47 -1.88 7.50 13.34
N VAL A 48 -2.65 7.32 14.41
CA VAL A 48 -3.90 8.04 14.64
C VAL A 48 -3.57 9.45 15.12
N VAL A 49 -4.20 10.46 14.52
CA VAL A 49 -4.03 11.86 14.92
C VAL A 49 -4.98 12.18 16.07
N ASP A 50 -4.44 12.65 17.19
CA ASP A 50 -5.25 13.14 18.30
C ASP A 50 -5.80 14.53 17.96
N VAL A 51 -7.12 14.62 17.73
CA VAL A 51 -7.80 15.85 17.30
C VAL A 51 -7.62 17.01 18.30
N SER A 52 -7.52 16.71 19.59
CA SER A 52 -7.28 17.68 20.67
C SER A 52 -5.90 18.32 20.56
N SER A 53 -4.88 17.50 20.34
CA SER A 53 -3.49 17.92 20.19
C SER A 53 -3.26 18.61 18.84
N PHE A 54 -3.95 18.14 17.79
CA PHE A 54 -3.87 18.69 16.44
C PHE A 54 -4.41 20.13 16.35
N GLY A 55 -5.57 20.38 16.96
CA GLY A 55 -6.14 21.74 17.04
C GLY A 55 -5.26 22.70 17.84
N THR A 56 -4.58 22.20 18.87
CA THR A 56 -3.65 22.99 19.71
C THR A 56 -2.37 23.37 18.94
N LEU A 57 -1.93 22.52 18.00
CA LEU A 57 -0.72 22.73 17.19
C LEU A 57 -0.98 23.42 15.84
N ASN A 58 -2.03 24.26 15.73
CA ASN A 58 -2.40 24.96 14.49
C ASN A 58 -2.58 24.02 13.28
N ASN A 59 -3.08 22.80 13.47
CA ASN A 59 -3.24 21.79 12.41
C ASN A 59 -1.91 21.35 11.78
N THR A 60 -0.81 21.37 12.55
CA THR A 60 0.51 20.91 12.10
C THR A 60 0.73 19.47 12.52
N CYS A 61 1.07 18.61 11.57
CA CYS A 61 1.46 17.23 11.88
C CYS A 61 2.90 17.16 12.38
N SER A 62 3.06 16.62 13.58
CA SER A 62 4.36 16.37 14.21
C SER A 62 4.28 15.07 15.02
N ASN A 63 5.43 14.50 15.35
CA ASN A 63 5.51 13.26 16.13
C ASN A 63 4.71 13.33 17.45
N ALA A 64 4.59 14.53 18.03
CA ALA A 64 3.89 14.79 19.28
C ALA A 64 2.35 14.84 19.16
N THR A 65 1.81 14.84 17.96
CA THR A 65 0.36 14.95 17.69
C THR A 65 -0.30 13.59 17.49
N PHE A 66 0.52 12.53 17.39
CA PHE A 66 0.04 11.18 17.16
C PHE A 66 -0.20 10.44 18.47
N GLU A 67 -1.26 9.65 18.50
CA GLU A 67 -1.53 8.70 19.58
C GLU A 67 -0.58 7.49 19.48
N GLU A 68 -0.39 6.74 20.57
CA GLU A 68 0.35 5.45 20.52
C GLU A 68 -0.41 4.38 19.72
N THR A 69 -1.70 4.61 19.45
CA THR A 69 -2.55 3.70 18.71
C THR A 69 -2.26 3.79 17.21
N LEU A 70 -2.02 2.63 16.59
CA LEU A 70 -1.81 2.50 15.16
C LEU A 70 -3.05 1.90 14.50
N GLU A 71 -3.44 2.45 13.35
CA GLU A 71 -4.56 1.94 12.57
C GLU A 71 -4.08 1.33 11.25
N GLU A 72 -4.79 0.31 10.76
CA GLU A 72 -4.53 -0.30 9.45
C GLU A 72 -4.76 0.70 8.31
N CYS A 73 -3.79 0.75 7.41
CA CYS A 73 -3.87 1.59 6.25
C CYS A 73 -4.85 1.02 5.21
N HIS A 74 -5.74 1.88 4.72
CA HIS A 74 -6.70 1.54 3.66
C HIS A 74 -6.51 2.37 2.37
N GLU A 75 -5.66 3.40 2.41
CA GLU A 75 -5.41 4.27 1.27
C GLU A 75 -3.91 4.60 1.19
N TRP A 76 -3.31 4.43 0.01
CA TRP A 76 -1.88 4.63 -0.20
C TRP A 76 -1.59 5.75 -1.20
N ILE A 77 -0.51 6.47 -0.96
CA ILE A 77 0.09 7.40 -1.91
C ILE A 77 1.24 6.67 -2.60
N TYR A 78 1.12 6.52 -3.92
CA TYR A 78 2.11 5.84 -4.75
C TYR A 78 2.99 6.85 -5.47
N GLU A 79 4.31 6.58 -5.49
CA GLU A 79 5.24 7.35 -6.32
C GLU A 79 4.93 7.11 -7.81
N ASN A 80 4.61 5.86 -8.13
CA ASN A 80 4.35 5.42 -9.50
C ASN A 80 3.09 4.57 -9.55
N HIS A 81 2.15 4.97 -10.41
CA HIS A 81 0.86 4.30 -10.60
C HIS A 81 0.91 3.16 -11.62
N ASN A 82 2.05 2.91 -12.28
CA ASN A 82 2.19 1.94 -13.37
C ASN A 82 2.43 0.49 -12.87
N SER A 83 1.92 0.15 -11.69
CA SER A 83 2.07 -1.18 -11.10
C SER A 83 0.72 -1.74 -10.68
N ILE A 84 0.55 -3.07 -10.82
CA ILE A 84 -0.62 -3.81 -10.34
C ILE A 84 -0.93 -3.51 -8.87
N VAL A 85 0.11 -3.29 -8.06
CA VAL A 85 -0.04 -2.96 -6.63
C VAL A 85 -0.73 -1.60 -6.44
N ALA A 86 -0.40 -0.62 -7.29
CA ALA A 86 -1.00 0.70 -7.26
C ALA A 86 -2.41 0.69 -7.87
N ALA A 87 -2.59 -0.01 -9.00
CA ALA A 87 -3.87 -0.12 -9.69
C ALA A 87 -4.96 -0.75 -8.82
N LEU A 88 -4.60 -1.73 -7.99
CA LEU A 88 -5.53 -2.41 -7.09
C LEU A 88 -5.54 -1.81 -5.67
N ASN A 89 -4.70 -0.80 -5.39
CA ASN A 89 -4.57 -0.14 -4.08
C ASN A 89 -4.17 -1.10 -2.94
N LEU A 90 -3.11 -1.91 -3.13
CA LEU A 90 -2.65 -2.90 -2.13
C LEU A 90 -1.22 -2.66 -1.67
N GLY A 91 -0.90 -1.46 -1.20
CA GLY A 91 0.45 -1.12 -0.75
C GLY A 91 0.99 -2.07 0.34
N CYS A 92 0.12 -2.53 1.24
CA CYS A 92 0.47 -3.47 2.32
C CYS A 92 0.13 -4.94 2.03
N GLN A 93 -0.93 -5.22 1.26
CA GLN A 93 -1.46 -6.58 1.10
C GLN A 93 -0.96 -7.27 -0.18
N SER A 94 0.32 -7.63 -0.19
CA SER A 94 0.98 -8.31 -1.32
C SER A 94 0.30 -9.64 -1.71
N TRP A 95 -0.23 -10.39 -0.72
CA TRP A 95 -0.89 -11.69 -0.94
C TRP A 95 -2.12 -11.63 -1.84
N LYS A 96 -2.87 -10.52 -1.80
CA LYS A 96 -4.05 -10.32 -2.64
C LYS A 96 -3.69 -10.08 -4.11
N SER A 97 -2.54 -9.48 -4.41
CA SER A 97 -2.05 -9.38 -5.79
C SER A 97 -1.62 -10.74 -6.33
N THR A 98 -0.99 -11.58 -5.52
CA THR A 98 -0.66 -12.97 -5.87
C THR A 98 -1.92 -13.79 -6.15
N LEU A 99 -3.00 -13.55 -5.40
CA LEU A 99 -4.28 -14.23 -5.60
C LEU A 99 -4.89 -13.96 -6.98
N VAL A 100 -4.78 -12.74 -7.51
CA VAL A 100 -5.23 -12.41 -8.87
C VAL A 100 -4.48 -13.25 -9.91
N GLY A 101 -3.17 -13.40 -9.77
CA GLY A 101 -2.36 -14.28 -10.62
C GLY A 101 -2.77 -15.74 -10.52
N SER A 102 -3.08 -16.23 -9.31
CA SER A 102 -3.57 -17.60 -9.09
C SER A 102 -4.91 -17.85 -9.76
N VAL A 103 -5.86 -16.91 -9.68
CA VAL A 103 -7.18 -17.03 -10.33
C VAL A 103 -7.03 -17.12 -11.84
N HIS A 104 -6.13 -16.34 -12.44
CA HIS A 104 -5.87 -16.39 -13.87
C HIS A 104 -5.38 -17.77 -14.32
N ASN A 105 -4.41 -18.34 -13.60
CA ASN A 105 -3.91 -19.69 -13.90
C ASN A 105 -4.99 -20.76 -13.66
N ALA A 106 -5.71 -20.68 -12.53
CA ALA A 106 -6.80 -21.61 -12.23
C ALA A 106 -7.92 -21.58 -13.28
N GLY A 107 -8.27 -20.39 -13.80
CA GLY A 107 -9.23 -20.24 -14.88
C GLY A 107 -8.80 -20.93 -16.17
N MET A 108 -7.51 -20.84 -16.54
CA MET A 108 -6.99 -21.59 -17.69
C MET A 108 -7.09 -23.10 -17.48
N ILE A 109 -6.65 -23.61 -16.33
CA ILE A 109 -6.72 -25.04 -16.02
C ILE A 109 -8.17 -25.54 -16.09
N ALA A 110 -9.10 -24.81 -15.48
CA ALA A 110 -10.52 -25.14 -15.53
C ALA A 110 -11.07 -25.15 -16.96
N SER A 111 -10.67 -24.18 -17.80
CA SER A 111 -11.12 -24.12 -19.20
C SER A 111 -10.67 -25.33 -20.02
N VAL A 112 -9.44 -25.82 -19.78
CA VAL A 112 -8.92 -27.01 -20.46
C VAL A 112 -9.64 -28.27 -19.97
N MET A 113 -9.88 -28.40 -18.66
CA MET A 113 -10.65 -29.53 -18.12
C MET A 113 -12.06 -29.61 -18.70
N ILE A 114 -12.77 -28.48 -18.74
CA ILE A 114 -14.13 -28.41 -19.29
C ILE A 114 -14.12 -28.75 -20.79
N SER A 115 -13.19 -28.19 -21.55
CA SER A 115 -13.06 -28.46 -22.99
C SER A 115 -12.74 -29.93 -23.27
N GLY A 116 -11.86 -30.55 -22.47
CA GLY A 116 -11.56 -31.98 -22.56
C GLY A 116 -12.78 -32.85 -22.27
N TRP A 117 -13.60 -32.47 -21.29
CA TRP A 117 -14.84 -33.19 -20.97
C TRP A 117 -15.90 -33.09 -22.07
N ILE A 118 -15.99 -31.93 -22.74
CA ILE A 118 -16.90 -31.75 -23.89
C ILE A 118 -16.39 -32.52 -25.11
N ALA A 119 -15.08 -32.51 -25.36
CA ALA A 119 -14.47 -33.18 -26.52
C ALA A 119 -14.53 -34.72 -26.45
N ASP A 120 -14.65 -35.29 -25.25
CA ASP A 120 -14.85 -36.73 -25.04
C ASP A 120 -16.30 -37.19 -25.35
N LYS A 121 -17.22 -36.23 -25.50
CA LYS A 121 -18.64 -36.46 -25.77
C LYS A 121 -19.00 -36.32 -27.25
#